data_AF-A0A1Q9T517-F1
#
_entry.id   AF-A0A1Q9T517-F1
#
_cell.length_a   1.000
_cell.length_b   1.000
_cell.length_c   1.000
_cell.angle_alpha   90.00
_cell.angle_beta   90.00
_cell.angle_gamma   90.00
#
_symmetry.space_group_name_H-M   'P 1'
#
loop_
_entity.id
_entity.type
_entity.pdbx_description
1 polymer ?
#
loop_
_entity_poly.entity_id
_entity_poly.type
_entity_poly.pdbx_seq_one_letter_code
_entity_poly.pdbx_strand_id
1 'polypeptide(L)'
;MVEEIRAARSAGLRVGVMHLEALRFMSTRDVPVSDQVTELVRSGEVVWVQPDDEMDIDVLMVRYPPILQYPPRLARAVQARHVLVMANQGPSEPDGSDQRYVVRDVTERTRALFGAPVTWVPQSPTIRRLLIEQDPTVPLTSWDNPGRIDVDHWTIRPSGPPGRGRPVVVGRHSRDDRIKFPPTFAELREGYLFPGGYQVRMLGGQETVARLAAEGGHAEVPADWAVLPTTEGDVRPFLHELDFYLYLDNPDAHEPSGGRCSRQPPAECSPSPTPSIATPSARSWTMPAPGRRRLWSSATWTIPRHTARGWRGRSLSCESASDTTASSSDCVLCCRAGPAPTRRSTRTRWTRRTGRWPSGCRCAVPPTASGQTSSG
;
A
#
# COMPACT_ATOMS: atom_id res chain seq x y z
N MET A 1 4.45 0.40 4.89
CA MET A 1 5.84 0.23 5.40
C MET A 1 6.20 1.22 6.50
N VAL A 2 6.15 2.53 6.27
CA VAL A 2 6.56 3.55 7.28
C VAL A 2 5.81 3.39 8.60
N GLU A 3 4.50 3.17 8.56
CA GLU A 3 3.71 2.93 9.79
C GLU A 3 4.09 1.65 10.53
N GLU A 4 4.55 0.60 9.82
CA GLU A 4 5.06 -0.62 10.46
C GLU A 4 6.43 -0.40 11.10
N ILE A 5 7.30 0.39 10.45
CA ILE A 5 8.57 0.83 11.03
C ILE A 5 8.30 1.58 12.34
N ARG A 6 7.41 2.57 12.31
CA ARG A 6 7.01 3.35 13.49
C ARG A 6 6.43 2.46 14.59
N ALA A 7 5.50 1.57 14.25
CA ALA A 7 4.92 0.64 15.21
C ALA A 7 5.97 -0.30 15.84
N ALA A 8 6.89 -0.85 15.05
CA ALA A 8 7.98 -1.69 15.53
C ALA A 8 8.92 -0.91 16.46
N ARG A 9 9.26 0.33 16.12
CA ARG A 9 10.07 1.24 16.94
C ARG A 9 9.38 1.60 18.25
N SER A 10 8.10 1.94 18.22
CA SER A 10 7.29 2.21 19.42
C SER A 10 7.17 0.99 20.33
N ALA A 11 7.25 -0.23 19.78
CA ALA A 11 7.35 -1.48 20.53
C ALA A 11 8.77 -1.78 21.06
N GLY A 12 9.74 -0.87 20.87
CA GLY A 12 11.11 -1.00 21.35
C GLY A 12 12.03 -1.86 20.47
N LEU A 13 11.61 -2.21 19.25
CA LEU A 13 12.43 -3.01 18.34
C LEU A 13 13.51 -2.15 17.66
N ARG A 14 14.64 -2.79 17.34
CA ARG A 14 15.63 -2.22 16.42
C ARG A 14 15.22 -2.58 15.01
N VAL A 15 15.18 -1.57 14.15
CA VAL A 15 14.67 -1.70 12.80
C VAL A 15 15.77 -1.34 11.81
N GLY A 16 15.93 -2.18 10.79
CA GLY A 16 16.71 -1.91 9.59
C GLY A 16 15.82 -1.95 8.36
N VAL A 17 16.25 -1.26 7.31
CA VAL A 17 15.62 -1.28 5.99
C VAL A 17 16.65 -1.76 4.98
N MET A 18 16.28 -2.77 4.21
CA MET A 18 17.08 -3.33 3.13
C MET A 18 16.35 -3.11 1.81
N HIS A 19 17.02 -2.53 0.84
CA HIS A 19 16.44 -2.29 -0.48
C HIS A 19 16.84 -3.40 -1.46
N LEU A 20 15.87 -3.91 -2.23
CA LEU A 20 16.07 -4.87 -3.32
C LEU A 20 15.16 -4.49 -4.48
N GLU A 21 15.71 -4.36 -5.68
CA GLU A 21 14.95 -3.95 -6.86
C GLU A 21 14.07 -5.07 -7.41
N ALA A 22 12.82 -4.75 -7.76
CA ALA A 22 11.98 -5.68 -8.51
C ALA A 22 12.37 -5.70 -9.98
N LEU A 23 12.82 -6.86 -10.49
CA LEU A 23 13.12 -7.04 -11.92
C LEU A 23 11.95 -6.64 -12.84
N ARG A 24 10.72 -6.79 -12.36
CA ARG A 24 9.50 -6.40 -13.07
C ARG A 24 9.46 -4.91 -13.45
N PHE A 25 10.12 -4.06 -12.69
CA PHE A 25 10.20 -2.62 -12.93
C PHE A 25 11.54 -2.19 -13.53
N MET A 26 12.30 -3.13 -14.10
CA MET A 26 13.59 -2.82 -14.73
C MET A 26 13.41 -1.68 -15.73
N SER A 27 14.17 -0.61 -15.50
CA SER A 27 14.20 0.55 -16.36
C SER A 27 15.64 1.07 -16.44
N THR A 28 15.91 1.93 -17.41
CA THR A 28 17.20 2.65 -17.51
C THR A 28 17.23 3.92 -16.67
N ARG A 29 16.16 4.22 -15.92
CA ARG A 29 16.06 5.40 -15.07
C ARG A 29 16.41 5.03 -13.64
N ASP A 30 17.30 5.81 -13.05
CA ASP A 30 17.56 5.76 -11.62
C ASP A 30 16.42 6.50 -10.90
N VAL A 31 15.61 5.75 -10.15
CA VAL A 31 14.53 6.31 -9.34
C VAL A 31 15.00 6.34 -7.88
N PRO A 32 14.92 7.49 -7.19
CA PRO A 32 15.34 7.55 -5.80
C PRO A 32 14.43 6.72 -4.90
N VAL A 33 15.00 6.20 -3.82
CA VAL A 33 14.26 5.59 -2.71
C VAL A 33 13.42 6.68 -2.03
N SER A 34 12.21 6.32 -1.60
CA SER A 34 11.29 7.23 -0.90
C SER A 34 11.97 8.13 0.14
N ASP A 35 11.70 9.43 0.06
CA ASP A 35 12.23 10.44 1.00
C ASP A 35 11.90 10.09 2.46
N GLN A 36 10.73 9.49 2.71
CA GLN A 36 10.33 9.08 4.06
C GLN A 36 11.25 7.99 4.63
N VAL A 37 11.66 7.03 3.81
CA VAL A 37 12.61 5.98 4.21
C VAL A 37 14.01 6.56 4.37
N THR A 38 14.43 7.40 3.43
CA THR A 38 15.74 8.06 3.47
C THR A 38 15.88 8.95 4.71
N GLU A 39 14.83 9.67 5.12
CA GLU A 39 14.83 10.48 6.34
C GLU A 39 14.92 9.64 7.62
N LEU A 40 14.22 8.50 7.67
CA LEU A 40 14.34 7.56 8.80
C LEU A 40 15.77 7.02 8.95
N VAL A 41 16.47 6.81 7.84
CA VAL A 41 17.87 6.38 7.84
C VAL A 41 18.79 7.53 8.27
N ARG A 42 18.59 8.74 7.72
CA ARG A 42 19.41 9.93 8.02
C ARG A 42 19.29 10.38 9.46
N SER A 43 18.09 10.32 10.04
CA SER A 43 17.82 10.61 11.45
C SER A 43 18.39 9.55 12.41
N GLY A 44 18.79 8.38 11.88
CA GLY A 44 19.28 7.26 12.67
C GLY A 44 18.18 6.47 13.37
N GLU A 45 16.91 6.68 13.01
CA GLU A 45 15.78 5.91 13.53
C GLU A 45 15.80 4.45 13.05
N VAL A 46 16.26 4.24 11.82
CA VAL A 46 16.49 2.91 11.24
C VAL A 46 17.90 2.79 10.64
N VAL A 47 18.39 1.56 10.51
CA VAL A 47 19.68 1.27 9.88
C VAL A 47 19.47 0.88 8.42
N TRP A 48 20.26 1.43 7.50
CA TRP A 48 20.32 0.92 6.14
C TRP A 48 21.12 -0.39 6.12
N VAL A 49 20.49 -1.46 5.63
CA VAL A 49 21.08 -2.81 5.59
C VAL A 49 21.32 -3.19 4.14
N GLN A 50 22.56 -3.58 3.82
CA GLN A 50 22.89 -4.19 2.54
C GLN A 50 22.54 -5.68 2.57
N PRO A 51 22.12 -6.27 1.45
CA PRO A 51 21.68 -7.65 1.45
C PRO A 51 22.80 -8.66 1.70
N ASP A 52 24.06 -8.26 1.55
CA ASP A 52 25.27 -9.05 1.82
C ASP A 52 25.98 -8.68 3.14
N ASP A 53 25.36 -7.82 3.96
CA ASP A 53 25.89 -7.48 5.28
C ASP A 53 25.99 -8.71 6.19
N GLU A 54 27.04 -8.72 7.03
CA GLU A 54 27.19 -9.72 8.08
C GLU A 54 26.33 -9.35 9.30
N MET A 55 25.05 -9.74 9.26
CA MET A 55 24.08 -9.46 10.32
C MET A 55 23.19 -10.67 10.65
N ASP A 56 22.85 -10.81 11.93
CA ASP A 56 21.82 -11.73 12.44
C ASP A 56 20.52 -10.94 12.69
N ILE A 57 19.46 -11.34 11.99
CA ILE A 57 18.14 -10.71 12.01
C ILE A 57 17.13 -11.69 12.64
N ASP A 58 16.39 -11.25 13.65
CA ASP A 58 15.38 -12.13 14.27
C ASP A 58 14.18 -12.33 13.33
N VAL A 59 13.66 -11.25 12.75
CA VAL A 59 12.53 -11.27 11.82
C VAL A 59 12.83 -10.41 10.61
N LEU A 60 12.79 -11.02 9.42
CA LEU A 60 12.86 -10.36 8.13
C LEU A 60 11.47 -10.31 7.50
N MET A 61 10.94 -9.13 7.22
CA MET A 61 9.63 -8.96 6.57
C MET A 61 9.77 -8.36 5.17
N VAL A 62 9.54 -9.19 4.17
CA VAL A 62 9.50 -8.80 2.75
C VAL A 62 8.15 -8.16 2.46
N ARG A 63 8.14 -6.87 2.09
CA ARG A 63 6.88 -6.13 1.90
C ARG A 63 6.30 -6.17 0.51
N TYR A 64 7.12 -6.54 -0.47
CA TYR A 64 6.74 -6.62 -1.87
C TYR A 64 7.26 -7.93 -2.47
N PRO A 65 6.42 -8.99 -2.54
CA PRO A 65 6.84 -10.32 -2.98
C PRO A 65 7.52 -10.36 -4.37
N PRO A 66 7.14 -9.54 -5.37
CA PRO A 66 7.78 -9.56 -6.69
C PRO A 66 9.30 -9.33 -6.70
N ILE A 67 9.88 -8.65 -5.71
CA ILE A 67 11.35 -8.47 -5.63
C ILE A 67 12.09 -9.82 -5.53
N LEU A 68 11.43 -10.84 -4.99
CA LEU A 68 11.98 -12.19 -4.80
C LEU A 68 11.48 -13.17 -5.85
N GLN A 69 10.74 -12.70 -6.87
CA GLN A 69 10.51 -13.51 -8.05
C GLN A 69 11.85 -13.76 -8.73
N TYR A 70 12.73 -12.76 -8.89
CA TYR A 70 14.08 -12.96 -9.44
C TYR A 70 15.11 -12.26 -8.54
N PRO A 71 15.46 -12.86 -7.39
CA PRO A 71 16.37 -12.21 -6.45
C PRO A 71 17.79 -12.09 -7.00
N PRO A 72 18.60 -11.16 -6.48
CA PRO A 72 20.01 -11.08 -6.83
C PRO A 72 20.77 -12.34 -6.42
N ARG A 73 21.85 -12.63 -7.13
CA ARG A 73 22.81 -13.67 -6.74
C ARG A 73 23.86 -13.04 -5.84
N LEU A 74 23.82 -13.39 -4.56
CA LEU A 74 24.77 -12.90 -3.56
C LEU A 74 25.71 -14.04 -3.16
N ALA A 75 26.99 -13.72 -2.96
CA ALA A 75 27.95 -14.70 -2.44
C ALA A 75 27.62 -15.11 -0.99
N ARG A 76 27.12 -14.14 -0.21
CA ARG A 76 26.57 -14.32 1.13
C ARG A 76 25.43 -13.33 1.29
N ALA A 77 24.32 -13.77 1.86
CA ALA A 77 23.21 -12.91 2.23
C ALA A 77 23.10 -12.77 3.75
N VAL A 78 22.43 -11.70 4.20
CA VAL A 78 22.00 -11.54 5.58
C VAL A 78 21.28 -12.80 6.08
N GLN A 79 21.53 -13.17 7.33
CA GLN A 79 20.91 -14.35 7.94
C GLN A 79 19.72 -13.91 8.79
N ALA A 80 18.56 -14.55 8.56
CA ALA A 80 17.34 -14.29 9.31
C ALA A 80 16.89 -15.55 10.04
N ARG A 81 16.32 -15.42 11.24
CA ARG A 81 15.74 -16.56 11.97
C ARG A 81 14.34 -16.89 11.47
N HIS A 82 13.56 -15.85 11.13
CA HIS A 82 12.24 -15.96 10.56
C HIS A 82 12.10 -15.03 9.37
N VAL A 83 11.56 -15.54 8.26
CA VAL A 83 11.24 -14.73 7.09
C VAL A 83 9.74 -14.71 6.87
N LEU A 84 9.17 -13.51 6.90
CA LEU A 84 7.77 -13.21 6.64
C LEU A 84 7.66 -12.56 5.26
N VAL A 85 6.85 -13.14 4.37
CA VAL A 85 6.54 -12.53 3.07
C VAL A 85 5.14 -11.94 3.15
N MET A 86 5.05 -10.62 3.21
CA MET A 86 3.76 -9.93 3.23
C MET A 86 3.20 -9.85 1.82
N ALA A 87 2.12 -10.59 1.57
CA ALA A 87 1.35 -10.47 0.33
C ALA A 87 0.45 -9.25 0.43
N ASN A 88 0.98 -8.11 -0.02
CA ASN A 88 0.25 -6.86 -0.07
C ASN A 88 -0.67 -6.72 -1.30
N GLN A 89 -0.68 -7.71 -2.17
CA GLN A 89 -1.48 -7.76 -3.39
C GLN A 89 -1.59 -9.21 -3.87
N GLY A 90 -2.51 -9.49 -4.78
CA GLY A 90 -2.64 -10.82 -5.37
C GLY A 90 -1.45 -11.19 -6.27
N PRO A 91 -1.17 -12.50 -6.46
CA PRO A 91 -0.10 -12.97 -7.35
C PRO A 91 -0.34 -12.60 -8.81
N SER A 92 -1.60 -12.45 -9.22
CA SER A 92 -2.02 -11.92 -10.51
C SER A 92 -3.33 -11.15 -10.39
N GLU A 93 -3.66 -10.36 -11.41
CA GLU A 93 -5.04 -9.92 -11.63
C GLU A 93 -5.96 -11.09 -12.02
N PRO A 94 -7.28 -11.03 -11.77
CA PRO A 94 -8.19 -12.13 -12.04
C PRO A 94 -8.33 -12.47 -13.53
N ASP A 95 -8.09 -11.53 -14.43
CA ASP A 95 -8.06 -11.75 -15.88
C ASP A 95 -6.70 -12.28 -16.38
N GLY A 96 -5.71 -12.41 -15.49
CA GLY A 96 -4.35 -12.84 -15.81
C GLY A 96 -3.49 -11.82 -16.55
N SER A 97 -3.99 -10.60 -16.82
CA SER A 97 -3.28 -9.57 -17.59
C SER A 97 -2.00 -9.08 -16.89
N ASP A 98 -1.99 -9.11 -15.56
CA ASP A 98 -0.86 -8.75 -14.73
C ASP A 98 -0.44 -9.92 -13.83
N GLN A 99 0.48 -10.76 -14.32
CA GLN A 99 1.15 -11.80 -13.54
C GLN A 99 2.34 -11.21 -12.76
N ARG A 100 2.20 -11.05 -11.44
CA ARG A 100 3.17 -10.34 -10.59
C ARG A 100 4.23 -11.27 -10.02
N TYR A 101 3.82 -12.41 -9.50
CA TYR A 101 4.72 -13.40 -8.91
C TYR A 101 4.05 -14.78 -8.82
N VAL A 102 4.88 -15.82 -8.78
CA VAL A 102 4.45 -17.19 -8.50
C VAL A 102 4.79 -17.50 -7.04
N VAL A 103 3.79 -17.82 -6.23
CA VAL A 103 3.90 -18.04 -4.77
C VAL A 103 4.98 -19.07 -4.45
N ARG A 104 4.99 -20.20 -5.15
CA ARG A 104 6.00 -21.25 -4.95
C ARG A 104 7.40 -20.77 -5.26
N ASP A 105 7.60 -20.10 -6.40
CA ASP A 105 8.91 -19.56 -6.81
C ASP A 105 9.44 -18.57 -5.78
N VAL A 106 8.62 -17.59 -5.38
CA VAL A 106 8.99 -16.61 -4.36
C VAL A 106 9.35 -17.31 -3.06
N THR A 107 8.57 -18.31 -2.63
CA THR A 107 8.84 -19.06 -1.38
C THR A 107 10.19 -19.77 -1.44
N GLU A 108 10.45 -20.53 -2.49
CA GLU A 108 11.68 -21.29 -2.67
C GLU A 108 12.91 -20.38 -2.79
N ARG A 109 12.80 -19.31 -3.59
CA ARG A 109 13.88 -18.35 -3.82
C ARG A 109 14.18 -17.52 -2.57
N THR A 110 13.16 -17.12 -1.82
CA THR A 110 13.32 -16.45 -0.52
C THR A 110 14.05 -17.35 0.46
N ARG A 111 13.65 -18.62 0.56
CA ARG A 111 14.30 -19.61 1.43
C ARG A 111 15.76 -19.84 1.01
N ALA A 112 16.03 -19.95 -0.28
CA ALA A 112 17.38 -20.13 -0.81
C ALA A 112 18.27 -18.91 -0.52
N LEU A 113 17.72 -17.69 -0.65
CA LEU A 113 18.46 -16.46 -0.42
C LEU A 113 18.81 -16.26 1.07
N PHE A 114 17.83 -16.39 1.96
CA PHE A 114 18.00 -16.02 3.38
C PHE A 114 18.26 -17.21 4.33
N GLY A 115 18.22 -18.45 3.82
CA GLY A 115 18.54 -19.64 4.60
C GLY A 115 17.53 -20.01 5.69
N ALA A 116 16.35 -19.41 5.70
CA ALA A 116 15.37 -19.52 6.79
C ALA A 116 13.99 -20.00 6.32
N PRO A 117 13.15 -20.55 7.22
CA PRO A 117 11.76 -20.84 6.93
C PRO A 117 10.99 -19.57 6.51
N VAL A 118 10.17 -19.72 5.47
CA VAL A 118 9.34 -18.64 4.92
C VAL A 118 7.89 -18.85 5.34
N THR A 119 7.24 -17.81 5.84
CA THR A 119 5.80 -17.79 6.12
C THR A 119 5.16 -16.58 5.46
N TRP A 120 4.07 -16.79 4.74
CA TRP A 120 3.33 -15.74 4.09
C TRP A 120 2.35 -15.08 5.06
N VAL A 121 2.29 -13.75 4.98
CA VAL A 121 1.38 -12.91 5.75
C VAL A 121 0.42 -12.23 4.77
N PRO A 122 -0.81 -12.74 4.59
CA PRO A 122 -1.78 -12.11 3.71
C PRO A 122 -2.18 -10.74 4.25
N GLN A 123 -2.37 -9.76 3.37
CA GLN A 123 -2.92 -8.46 3.79
C GLN A 123 -4.41 -8.55 4.14
N SER A 124 -5.14 -9.49 3.54
CA SER A 124 -6.58 -9.67 3.78
C SER A 124 -7.08 -11.08 3.43
N PRO A 125 -8.34 -11.41 3.81
CA PRO A 125 -8.93 -12.72 3.51
C PRO A 125 -9.01 -13.00 1.99
N THR A 126 -9.19 -11.95 1.17
CA THR A 126 -9.16 -12.09 -0.29
C THR A 126 -7.79 -12.52 -0.76
N ILE A 127 -6.73 -11.85 -0.30
CA ILE A 127 -5.36 -12.21 -0.69
C ILE A 127 -5.02 -13.61 -0.20
N ARG A 128 -5.40 -13.96 1.04
CA ARG A 128 -5.23 -15.31 1.59
C ARG A 128 -5.82 -16.37 0.66
N ARG A 129 -7.06 -16.16 0.20
CA ARG A 129 -7.72 -17.09 -0.72
C ARG A 129 -6.94 -17.23 -2.04
N LEU A 130 -6.50 -16.12 -2.64
CA LEU A 130 -5.72 -16.14 -3.89
C LEU A 130 -4.37 -16.87 -3.75
N LEU A 131 -3.71 -16.74 -2.59
CA LEU A 131 -2.47 -17.48 -2.30
C LEU A 131 -2.74 -18.99 -2.23
N ILE A 132 -3.80 -19.41 -1.53
CA ILE A 132 -4.19 -20.83 -1.40
C ILE A 132 -4.64 -21.40 -2.75
N GLU A 133 -5.37 -20.62 -3.54
CA GLU A 133 -5.80 -21.03 -4.89
C GLU A 133 -4.61 -21.30 -5.81
N GLN A 134 -3.53 -20.51 -5.71
CA GLN A 134 -2.31 -20.73 -6.50
C GLN A 134 -1.39 -21.82 -5.92
N ASP A 135 -1.26 -21.89 -4.59
CA ASP A 135 -0.48 -22.91 -3.89
C ASP A 135 -1.20 -23.35 -2.60
N PRO A 136 -1.91 -24.49 -2.62
CA PRO A 136 -2.63 -25.00 -1.45
C PRO A 136 -1.73 -25.39 -0.27
N THR A 137 -0.42 -25.50 -0.50
CA THR A 137 0.57 -25.89 0.51
C THR A 137 1.36 -24.70 1.06
N VAL A 138 1.08 -23.49 0.59
CA VAL A 138 1.80 -22.27 1.02
C VAL A 138 1.72 -22.09 2.54
N PRO A 139 2.86 -21.94 3.24
CA PRO A 139 2.85 -21.69 4.67
C PRO A 139 2.28 -20.30 4.96
N LEU A 140 1.17 -20.22 5.68
CA LEU A 140 0.46 -18.97 5.98
C LEU A 140 0.40 -18.73 7.49
N THR A 141 0.43 -17.46 7.88
CA THR A 141 0.01 -17.06 9.23
C THR A 141 -1.45 -17.40 9.48
N SER A 142 -1.84 -17.59 10.74
CA SER A 142 -3.24 -17.73 11.15
C SER A 142 -4.03 -16.41 11.17
N TRP A 143 -3.35 -15.29 10.91
CA TRP A 143 -3.88 -13.93 10.94
C TRP A 143 -3.51 -13.20 9.65
N ASP A 144 -4.31 -12.20 9.28
CA ASP A 144 -4.04 -11.28 8.19
C ASP A 144 -3.46 -9.96 8.74
N ASN A 145 -2.67 -9.26 7.93
CA ASN A 145 -2.08 -7.96 8.27
C ASN A 145 -2.78 -6.84 7.47
N PRO A 146 -4.00 -6.42 7.85
CA PRO A 146 -4.59 -5.23 7.25
C PRO A 146 -3.65 -4.05 7.54
N GLY A 147 -3.42 -3.21 6.53
CA GLY A 147 -2.47 -2.10 6.67
C GLY A 147 -2.79 -1.25 7.89
N ARG A 148 -1.74 -0.82 8.60
CA ARG A 148 -1.86 -0.01 9.81
C ARG A 148 -1.81 1.46 9.46
N ILE A 149 -2.71 2.24 10.08
CA ILE A 149 -2.69 3.69 10.04
C ILE A 149 -2.68 4.25 11.46
N ASP A 150 -1.91 5.30 11.69
CA ASP A 150 -1.99 6.09 12.92
C ASP A 150 -3.15 7.09 12.81
N VAL A 151 -4.30 6.73 13.34
CA VAL A 151 -5.54 7.54 13.24
C VAL A 151 -5.34 8.96 13.78
N ASP A 152 -4.57 9.14 14.85
CA ASP A 152 -4.33 10.45 15.44
C ASP A 152 -3.45 11.29 14.51
N HIS A 153 -2.42 10.69 13.92
CA HIS A 153 -1.56 11.34 12.92
C HIS A 153 -2.31 11.73 11.63
N TRP A 154 -3.34 10.94 11.27
CA TRP A 154 -4.16 11.15 10.08
C TRP A 154 -5.43 11.97 10.33
N THR A 155 -5.66 12.41 11.58
CA THR A 155 -6.76 13.30 11.93
C THR A 155 -6.41 14.73 11.53
N ILE A 156 -6.80 15.10 10.31
CA ILE A 156 -6.41 16.38 9.69
C ILE A 156 -7.52 17.44 9.72
N ARG A 157 -8.80 17.06 9.70
CA ARG A 157 -9.93 18.01 9.62
C ARG A 157 -10.44 18.39 11.01
N PRO A 158 -10.54 19.68 11.37
CA PRO A 158 -11.23 20.12 12.58
C PRO A 158 -12.71 19.68 12.55
N SER A 159 -13.27 19.28 13.69
CA SER A 159 -14.68 18.91 13.78
C SER A 159 -15.61 20.06 13.35
N GLY A 160 -16.67 19.73 12.60
CA GLY A 160 -17.69 20.70 12.16
C GLY A 160 -18.45 20.24 10.92
N PRO A 161 -19.57 20.90 10.60
CA PRO A 161 -20.46 20.46 9.52
C PRO A 161 -19.76 20.48 8.15
N PRO A 162 -20.13 19.57 7.23
CA PRO A 162 -19.76 19.65 5.82
C PRO A 162 -20.15 21.00 5.18
N GLY A 163 -19.37 21.47 4.20
CA GLY A 163 -19.77 22.59 3.34
C GLY A 163 -19.92 23.95 4.05
N ARG A 164 -19.04 24.27 5.01
CA ARG A 164 -19.03 25.49 5.86
C ARG A 164 -19.13 26.83 5.09
N GLY A 165 -20.31 27.14 4.54
CA GLY A 165 -20.51 28.28 3.62
C GLY A 165 -19.90 28.10 2.23
N ARG A 166 -19.47 26.87 1.88
CA ARG A 166 -18.86 26.51 0.59
C ARG A 166 -19.52 25.25 0.03
N PRO A 167 -19.36 24.94 -1.27
CA PRO A 167 -19.78 23.65 -1.79
C PRO A 167 -19.21 22.49 -0.97
N VAL A 168 -20.03 21.46 -0.76
CA VAL A 168 -19.61 20.20 -0.13
C VAL A 168 -18.64 19.50 -1.07
N VAL A 169 -17.43 19.22 -0.60
CA VAL A 169 -16.41 18.58 -1.42
C VAL A 169 -16.40 17.08 -1.18
N VAL A 170 -16.76 16.32 -2.22
CA VAL A 170 -16.65 14.86 -2.24
C VAL A 170 -15.38 14.52 -2.99
N GLY A 171 -14.46 13.79 -2.35
CA GLY A 171 -13.19 13.46 -2.96
C GLY A 171 -12.92 11.98 -3.06
N ARG A 172 -12.02 11.63 -3.97
CA ARG A 172 -11.40 10.31 -4.07
C ARG A 172 -9.91 10.44 -4.30
N HIS A 173 -9.16 9.39 -3.95
CA HIS A 173 -7.77 9.26 -4.33
C HIS A 173 -7.45 7.81 -4.71
N SER A 174 -6.74 7.63 -5.82
CA SER A 174 -6.17 6.34 -6.22
C SER A 174 -4.95 6.56 -7.11
N ARG A 175 -4.34 5.44 -7.54
CA ARG A 175 -3.49 5.46 -8.74
C ARG A 175 -4.34 5.78 -9.97
N ASP A 176 -3.73 6.47 -10.93
CA ASP A 176 -4.31 6.71 -12.26
C ASP A 176 -4.16 5.45 -13.11
N ASP A 177 -4.92 4.42 -12.76
CA ASP A 177 -4.89 3.12 -13.39
C ASP A 177 -6.33 2.66 -13.66
N ARG A 178 -6.57 2.04 -14.82
CA ARG A 178 -7.90 1.61 -15.24
C ARG A 178 -8.59 0.69 -14.22
N ILE A 179 -7.85 -0.17 -13.53
CA ILE A 179 -8.42 -1.10 -12.54
C ILE A 179 -8.91 -0.39 -11.28
N LYS A 180 -8.54 0.88 -11.06
CA LYS A 180 -8.94 1.68 -9.89
C LYS A 180 -10.20 2.53 -10.14
N PHE A 181 -10.86 2.34 -11.29
CA PHE A 181 -12.03 3.13 -11.70
C PHE A 181 -13.14 2.21 -12.19
N PRO A 182 -14.42 2.64 -12.08
CA PRO A 182 -15.54 1.92 -12.65
C PRO A 182 -15.35 1.57 -14.13
N PRO A 183 -15.98 0.49 -14.62
CA PRO A 183 -15.85 0.02 -15.98
C PRO A 183 -16.17 1.05 -17.07
N THR A 184 -17.06 2.01 -16.78
CA THR A 184 -17.53 2.98 -17.77
C THR A 184 -17.58 4.39 -17.19
N PHE A 185 -17.49 5.40 -18.06
CA PHE A 185 -17.72 6.78 -17.67
C PHE A 185 -19.15 7.03 -17.18
N ALA A 186 -20.13 6.30 -17.71
CA ALA A 186 -21.51 6.38 -17.26
C ALA A 186 -21.65 6.00 -15.78
N GLU A 187 -21.05 4.89 -15.37
CA GLU A 187 -21.05 4.45 -13.96
C GLU A 187 -20.25 5.39 -13.06
N LEU A 188 -19.09 5.87 -13.53
CA LEU A 188 -18.32 6.88 -12.81
C LEU A 188 -19.17 8.14 -12.60
N ARG A 189 -19.81 8.64 -13.65
CA ARG A 189 -20.64 9.85 -13.58
C ARG A 189 -21.85 9.66 -12.68
N GLU A 190 -22.54 8.53 -12.76
CA GLU A 190 -23.69 8.22 -11.90
C GLU A 190 -23.30 8.20 -10.43
N GLY A 191 -22.18 7.57 -10.09
CA GLY A 191 -21.74 7.47 -8.71
C GLY A 191 -21.21 8.79 -8.10
N TYR A 192 -20.79 9.73 -8.94
CA TYR A 192 -20.40 11.09 -8.54
C TYR A 192 -21.43 12.15 -8.95
N LEU A 193 -22.69 11.76 -9.20
CA LEU A 193 -23.76 12.68 -9.53
C LEU A 193 -24.35 13.29 -8.24
N PHE A 194 -24.07 14.57 -8.02
CA PHE A 194 -24.60 15.29 -6.86
C PHE A 194 -25.47 16.49 -7.31
N PRO A 195 -26.45 16.91 -6.48
CA PRO A 195 -27.21 18.12 -6.76
C PRO A 195 -26.31 19.37 -6.65
N GLY A 196 -26.84 20.53 -7.00
CA GLY A 196 -26.12 21.80 -6.84
C GLY A 196 -25.63 22.03 -5.40
N GLY A 197 -24.45 22.65 -5.27
CA GLY A 197 -23.80 22.87 -3.97
C GLY A 197 -22.78 21.80 -3.59
N TYR A 198 -22.42 20.92 -4.52
CA TYR A 198 -21.35 19.92 -4.37
C TYR A 198 -20.22 20.19 -5.36
N GLN A 199 -19.02 19.72 -5.02
CA GLN A 199 -17.86 19.68 -5.90
C GLN A 199 -17.19 18.32 -5.76
N VAL A 200 -16.78 17.72 -6.88
CA VAL A 200 -16.07 16.45 -6.91
C VAL A 200 -14.59 16.69 -7.11
N ARG A 201 -13.73 16.04 -6.34
CA ARG A 201 -12.27 16.14 -6.51
C ARG A 201 -11.63 14.77 -6.58
N MET A 202 -10.91 14.48 -7.67
CA MET A 202 -10.27 13.19 -7.88
C MET A 202 -8.77 13.37 -7.98
N LEU A 203 -8.00 12.84 -7.03
CA LEU A 203 -6.54 12.88 -7.07
C LEU A 203 -5.98 11.58 -7.67
N GLY A 204 -5.27 11.68 -8.78
CA GLY A 204 -4.70 10.54 -9.51
C GLY A 204 -5.69 9.90 -10.48
N GLY A 205 -6.26 10.68 -11.39
CA GLY A 205 -7.22 10.18 -12.38
C GLY A 205 -7.32 10.95 -13.69
N GLN A 206 -6.36 11.83 -13.98
CA GLN A 206 -6.44 12.69 -15.16
C GLN A 206 -6.48 11.89 -16.46
N GLU A 207 -5.61 10.90 -16.59
CA GLU A 207 -5.52 10.10 -17.82
C GLU A 207 -6.70 9.14 -17.91
N THR A 208 -7.00 8.41 -16.84
CA THR A 208 -8.06 7.40 -16.85
C THR A 208 -9.45 8.03 -17.00
N VAL A 209 -9.75 9.13 -16.30
CA VAL A 209 -11.07 9.78 -16.43
C VAL A 209 -11.23 10.42 -17.81
N ALA A 210 -10.19 11.07 -18.34
CA ALA A 210 -10.25 11.65 -19.68
C ALA A 210 -10.47 10.57 -20.75
N ARG A 211 -9.77 9.43 -20.64
CA ARG A 211 -9.96 8.28 -21.53
C ARG A 211 -11.38 7.72 -21.44
N LEU A 212 -11.88 7.47 -20.22
CA LEU A 212 -13.24 6.97 -20.02
C LEU A 212 -14.28 7.94 -20.61
N ALA A 213 -14.10 9.25 -20.42
CA ALA A 213 -14.98 10.28 -20.97
C ALA A 213 -14.99 10.22 -22.51
N ALA A 214 -13.81 10.17 -23.14
CA ALA A 214 -13.67 10.06 -24.60
C ALA A 214 -14.32 8.77 -25.14
N GLU A 215 -14.10 7.62 -24.49
CA GLU A 215 -14.73 6.34 -24.84
C GLU A 215 -16.26 6.39 -24.71
N GLY A 216 -16.77 7.15 -23.74
CA GLY A 216 -18.19 7.42 -23.55
C GLY A 216 -18.80 8.49 -24.48
N GLY A 217 -18.02 9.06 -25.39
CA GLY A 217 -18.47 10.11 -26.31
C GLY A 217 -18.60 11.50 -25.68
N HIS A 218 -17.90 11.75 -24.57
CA HIS A 218 -17.89 13.05 -23.88
C HIS A 218 -16.60 13.80 -24.19
N ALA A 219 -16.74 15.04 -24.66
CA ALA A 219 -15.59 15.92 -24.94
C ALA A 219 -14.92 16.44 -23.64
N GLU A 220 -15.70 16.59 -22.58
CA GLU A 220 -15.25 17.15 -21.30
C GLU A 220 -15.90 16.41 -20.12
N VAL A 221 -15.22 16.43 -18.98
CA VAL A 221 -15.77 15.99 -17.69
C VAL A 221 -16.73 17.06 -17.13
N PRO A 222 -17.65 16.70 -16.22
CA PRO A 222 -18.54 17.68 -15.59
C PRO A 222 -17.78 18.86 -14.97
N ALA A 223 -18.31 20.08 -15.11
CA ALA A 223 -17.63 21.31 -14.67
C ALA A 223 -17.45 21.41 -13.14
N ASP A 224 -18.23 20.65 -12.38
CA ASP A 224 -18.14 20.52 -10.93
C ASP A 224 -17.08 19.49 -10.49
N TRP A 225 -16.37 18.85 -11.44
CA TRP A 225 -15.28 17.93 -11.17
C TRP A 225 -13.93 18.59 -11.34
N ALA A 226 -13.06 18.45 -10.34
CA ALA A 226 -11.64 18.74 -10.44
C ALA A 226 -10.85 17.42 -10.43
N VAL A 227 -10.36 17.02 -11.61
CA VAL A 227 -9.52 15.83 -11.77
C VAL A 227 -8.05 16.27 -11.77
N LEU A 228 -7.33 15.86 -10.73
CA LEU A 228 -5.98 16.29 -10.41
C LEU A 228 -4.96 15.19 -10.74
N PRO A 229 -3.72 15.56 -11.13
CA PRO A 229 -2.68 14.58 -11.42
C PRO A 229 -2.35 13.74 -10.19
N THR A 230 -1.73 12.59 -10.40
CA THR A 230 -1.12 11.84 -9.30
C THR A 230 -0.09 12.71 -8.58
N THR A 231 -0.06 12.63 -7.25
CA THR A 231 0.97 13.29 -6.43
C THR A 231 1.92 12.25 -5.87
N GLU A 232 3.21 12.58 -5.84
CA GLU A 232 4.23 11.83 -5.10
C GLU A 232 4.45 12.41 -3.68
N GLY A 233 3.88 13.58 -3.41
CA GLY A 233 4.01 14.30 -2.15
C GLY A 233 2.97 13.92 -1.10
N ASP A 234 2.93 14.70 -0.03
CA ASP A 234 1.96 14.53 1.06
C ASP A 234 0.52 14.72 0.55
N VAL A 235 -0.33 13.73 0.79
CA VAL A 235 -1.74 13.72 0.39
C VAL A 235 -2.65 14.41 1.42
N ARG A 236 -2.16 14.64 2.64
CA ARG A 236 -2.95 15.26 3.72
C ARG A 236 -3.54 16.63 3.35
N PRO A 237 -2.85 17.53 2.63
CA PRO A 237 -3.46 18.78 2.17
C PRO A 237 -4.71 18.54 1.31
N PHE A 238 -4.68 17.56 0.41
CA PHE A 238 -5.84 17.18 -0.39
C PHE A 238 -6.97 16.60 0.47
N LEU A 239 -6.65 15.64 1.35
CA LEU A 239 -7.64 15.01 2.23
C LEU A 239 -8.29 16.02 3.20
N HIS A 240 -7.55 17.05 3.62
CA HIS A 240 -8.04 18.12 4.49
C HIS A 240 -9.17 18.94 3.84
N GLU A 241 -9.16 19.04 2.50
CA GLU A 241 -10.14 19.82 1.75
C GLU A 241 -11.48 19.09 1.59
N LEU A 242 -11.49 17.77 1.79
CA LEU A 242 -12.66 16.92 1.58
C LEU A 242 -13.64 17.01 2.75
N ASP A 243 -14.92 17.05 2.43
CA ASP A 243 -16.00 16.82 3.39
C ASP A 243 -16.40 15.34 3.44
N PHE A 244 -16.32 14.65 2.30
CA PHE A 244 -16.57 13.21 2.19
C PHE A 244 -15.51 12.54 1.32
N TYR A 245 -15.13 11.32 1.67
CA TYR A 245 -14.31 10.45 0.83
C TYR A 245 -15.21 9.37 0.21
N LEU A 246 -15.30 9.34 -1.12
CA LEU A 246 -16.05 8.35 -1.88
C LEU A 246 -15.06 7.58 -2.76
N TYR A 247 -15.09 6.25 -2.67
CA TYR A 247 -14.22 5.38 -3.47
C TYR A 247 -15.07 4.39 -4.24
N LEU A 248 -15.30 4.71 -5.52
CA LEU A 248 -15.94 3.82 -6.47
C LEU A 248 -14.86 3.11 -7.27
N ASP A 249 -14.84 1.80 -7.14
CA ASP A 249 -13.78 0.96 -7.69
C ASP A 249 -14.27 0.11 -8.85
N ASN A 250 -13.33 -0.53 -9.55
CA ASN A 250 -13.66 -1.54 -10.53
C ASN A 250 -14.16 -2.81 -9.82
N PRO A 251 -15.30 -3.40 -10.22
CA PRO A 251 -15.81 -4.64 -9.63
C PRO A 251 -14.86 -5.84 -9.74
N ASP A 252 -13.93 -5.79 -10.71
CA ASP A 252 -12.93 -6.84 -10.91
C ASP A 252 -11.64 -6.61 -10.10
N ALA A 253 -11.48 -5.44 -9.46
CA ALA A 253 -10.31 -5.15 -8.65
C ALA A 253 -10.21 -6.12 -7.46
N HIS A 254 -9.03 -6.71 -7.26
CA HIS A 254 -8.71 -7.47 -6.06
C HIS A 254 -8.03 -6.58 -5.03
N GLU A 255 -8.78 -5.59 -4.53
CA GLU A 255 -8.25 -4.66 -3.53
C GLU A 255 -7.92 -5.39 -2.22
N PRO A 256 -6.67 -5.29 -1.75
CA PRO A 256 -6.28 -5.84 -0.46
C PRO A 256 -7.11 -5.26 0.68
N SER A 257 -7.52 -3.99 0.59
CA SER A 257 -8.27 -3.27 1.64
C SER A 257 -9.79 -3.47 1.62
N GLY A 258 -10.31 -4.44 0.85
CA GLY A 258 -11.73 -4.84 0.91
C GLY A 258 -12.59 -4.21 -0.18
N GLY A 259 -12.56 -4.81 -1.37
CA GLY A 259 -13.38 -4.42 -2.53
C GLY A 259 -14.28 -5.54 -3.05
N ARG A 260 -14.88 -6.37 -2.19
CA ARG A 260 -15.81 -7.43 -2.65
C ARG A 260 -17.17 -7.38 -1.95
N CYS A 261 -17.84 -6.22 -2.02
CA CYS A 261 -19.21 -6.07 -1.52
C CYS A 261 -20.29 -6.57 -2.50
N SER A 262 -19.93 -7.01 -3.71
CA SER A 262 -20.90 -7.28 -4.79
C SER A 262 -21.45 -8.72 -4.88
N ARG A 263 -20.96 -9.67 -4.06
CA ARG A 263 -21.37 -11.10 -4.17
C ARG A 263 -21.71 -11.83 -2.84
N GLN A 264 -21.68 -11.16 -1.70
CA GLN A 264 -22.04 -11.78 -0.41
C GLN A 264 -23.37 -11.22 0.15
N PRO A 265 -24.15 -12.04 0.89
CA PRO A 265 -25.39 -11.60 1.52
C PRO A 265 -25.12 -10.48 2.55
N PRO A 266 -26.05 -9.52 2.71
CA PRO A 266 -25.85 -8.26 3.44
C PRO A 266 -25.61 -8.37 4.96
N ALA A 267 -25.57 -9.57 5.52
CA ALA A 267 -25.44 -9.78 6.97
C ALA A 267 -23.99 -9.70 7.51
N GLU A 268 -22.97 -9.66 6.64
CA GLU A 268 -21.55 -9.67 7.03
C GLU A 268 -20.83 -8.33 6.83
N CYS A 269 -21.52 -7.31 6.32
CA CYS A 269 -20.94 -5.97 6.12
C CYS A 269 -20.97 -5.16 7.43
N SER A 270 -19.84 -5.05 8.14
CA SER A 270 -19.72 -4.17 9.31
C SER A 270 -19.47 -2.71 8.92
N PRO A 271 -20.16 -1.73 9.53
CA PRO A 271 -19.98 -0.31 9.23
C PRO A 271 -18.71 0.28 9.91
N SER A 272 -17.88 0.99 9.15
CA SER A 272 -16.71 1.75 9.64
C SER A 272 -17.11 3.02 10.42
N PRO A 273 -16.27 3.53 11.36
CA PRO A 273 -16.56 4.74 12.15
C PRO A 273 -16.33 6.08 11.42
N THR A 274 -15.87 6.05 10.17
CA THR A 274 -15.96 7.18 9.22
C THR A 274 -17.21 6.95 8.35
N PRO A 275 -18.05 7.96 8.03
CA PRO A 275 -19.15 7.78 7.09
C PRO A 275 -18.57 7.56 5.68
N SER A 276 -18.17 6.32 5.42
CA SER A 276 -17.78 5.80 4.12
C SER A 276 -19.06 5.33 3.45
N ILE A 277 -19.49 6.01 2.38
CA ILE A 277 -20.55 5.48 1.53
C ILE A 277 -19.87 4.47 0.60
N ALA A 278 -19.84 3.20 1.03
CA ALA A 278 -19.56 2.09 0.14
C ALA A 278 -20.81 1.76 -0.68
N THR A 279 -20.61 1.29 -1.90
CA THR A 279 -21.61 1.06 -2.96
C THR A 279 -22.92 0.43 -2.42
N PRO A 280 -24.06 1.14 -2.45
CA PRO A 280 -25.36 0.52 -2.30
C PRO A 280 -25.72 -0.20 -3.60
N SER A 281 -26.35 -1.38 -3.51
CA SER A 281 -27.03 -1.96 -4.67
C SER A 281 -28.14 -1.00 -5.13
N ALA A 282 -28.18 -0.73 -6.44
CA ALA A 282 -29.12 0.19 -7.05
C ALA A 282 -30.56 -0.20 -6.71
N ARG A 283 -31.19 0.54 -5.78
CA ARG A 283 -32.64 0.76 -5.66
C ARG A 283 -32.88 1.99 -4.78
N SER A 284 -33.19 3.10 -5.45
CA SER A 284 -33.81 4.33 -4.94
C SER A 284 -33.35 4.85 -3.57
N TRP A 285 -32.45 5.83 -3.56
CA TRP A 285 -32.27 6.73 -2.43
C TRP A 285 -33.17 7.95 -2.58
N THR A 286 -34.07 8.17 -1.62
CA THR A 286 -34.73 9.47 -1.40
C THR A 286 -33.98 10.19 -0.28
N MET A 287 -33.19 11.21 -0.63
CA MET A 287 -32.57 12.09 0.36
C MET A 287 -33.60 13.08 0.92
N PRO A 288 -33.59 13.37 2.24
CA PRO A 288 -34.51 14.34 2.83
C PRO A 288 -34.13 15.76 2.38
N ALA A 289 -35.14 16.52 1.94
CA ALA A 289 -35.00 17.91 1.56
C ALA A 289 -34.50 18.79 2.73
N PRO A 290 -33.70 19.83 2.47
CA PRO A 290 -33.17 20.71 3.51
C PRO A 290 -34.30 21.59 4.03
N GLY A 291 -34.90 21.27 5.19
CA GLY A 291 -35.93 22.16 5.74
C GLY A 291 -36.84 21.70 6.86
N ARG A 292 -36.63 20.56 7.54
CA ARG A 292 -37.44 20.24 8.72
C ARG A 292 -36.59 19.87 9.93
N ARG A 293 -36.56 20.79 10.89
CA ARG A 293 -36.08 20.55 12.26
C ARG A 293 -36.86 19.38 12.86
N ARG A 294 -36.18 18.27 13.15
CA ARG A 294 -36.57 17.38 14.26
C ARG A 294 -35.31 17.13 15.08
N LEU A 295 -35.36 17.65 16.30
CA LEU A 295 -34.39 17.41 17.35
C LEU A 295 -34.23 15.90 17.55
N TRP A 296 -33.02 15.40 17.42
CA TRP A 296 -32.58 14.21 18.16
C TRP A 296 -31.44 14.65 19.05
N SER A 297 -31.80 14.85 20.31
CA SER A 297 -30.92 15.13 21.44
C SER A 297 -29.97 13.96 21.67
N SER A 298 -28.72 14.31 21.99
CA SER A 298 -27.71 13.54 22.72
C SER A 298 -28.19 12.22 23.36
N ALA A 299 -27.59 11.10 22.94
CA ALA A 299 -27.60 9.86 23.72
C ALA A 299 -26.16 9.52 24.12
N THR A 300 -25.80 9.92 25.33
CA THR A 300 -24.67 9.41 26.10
C THR A 300 -24.93 7.94 26.40
N TRP A 301 -24.06 7.02 25.97
CA TRP A 301 -24.16 5.62 26.36
C TRP A 301 -23.28 5.33 27.57
N THR A 302 -23.92 5.25 28.74
CA THR A 302 -23.33 4.73 29.98
C THR A 302 -23.58 3.22 30.02
N ILE A 303 -22.52 2.40 30.06
CA ILE A 303 -22.63 0.94 30.17
C ILE A 303 -22.67 0.55 31.66
N PRO A 304 -23.67 -0.22 32.13
CA PRO A 304 -23.72 -0.70 33.53
C PRO A 304 -22.57 -1.67 33.85
N ARG A 305 -22.00 -1.54 35.05
CA ARG A 305 -21.04 -2.51 35.64
C ARG A 305 -21.80 -3.62 36.38
N HIS A 306 -21.12 -4.78 36.52
CA HIS A 306 -21.47 -6.03 37.23
C HIS A 306 -22.17 -7.08 36.33
N THR A 307 -21.77 -8.34 36.18
CA THR A 307 -20.74 -9.21 36.81
C THR A 307 -20.53 -10.42 35.91
N ALA A 308 -19.31 -10.66 35.42
CA ALA A 308 -18.81 -12.00 35.09
C ALA A 308 -17.28 -11.94 35.09
N ARG A 309 -16.68 -12.56 36.10
CA ARG A 309 -15.23 -12.71 36.27
C ARG A 309 -14.69 -13.65 35.20
N GLY A 310 -13.50 -13.32 34.69
CA GLY A 310 -12.63 -14.25 33.97
C GLY A 310 -12.75 -14.19 32.46
N TRP A 311 -12.01 -13.27 31.84
CA TRP A 311 -11.36 -13.37 30.53
C TRP A 311 -10.66 -12.02 30.28
N ARG A 312 -9.34 -11.95 30.47
CA ARG A 312 -8.53 -10.76 30.19
C ARG A 312 -7.88 -10.91 28.82
N GLY A 313 -8.06 -9.88 27.98
CA GLY A 313 -7.32 -9.65 26.75
C GLY A 313 -8.10 -10.01 25.48
N ARG A 314 -9.03 -9.15 25.04
CA ARG A 314 -9.55 -9.19 23.66
C ARG A 314 -9.12 -7.93 22.91
N SER A 315 -8.54 -8.21 21.75
CA SER A 315 -8.28 -7.37 20.61
C SER A 315 -9.53 -6.62 20.14
N LEU A 316 -9.37 -5.35 19.86
CA LEU A 316 -10.30 -4.55 19.07
C LEU A 316 -9.83 -4.62 17.61
N SER A 317 -10.64 -5.23 16.73
CA SER A 317 -10.44 -5.25 15.29
C SER A 317 -11.17 -4.05 14.67
N CYS A 318 -10.45 -3.18 13.99
CA CYS A 318 -11.01 -2.13 13.15
C CYS A 318 -10.36 -2.20 11.77
N GLU A 319 -11.16 -2.53 10.76
CA GLU A 319 -10.75 -2.59 9.34
C GLU A 319 -10.76 -1.17 8.76
N SER A 320 -9.66 -0.78 8.11
CA SER A 320 -9.52 0.54 7.49
C SER A 320 -8.73 0.48 6.19
N ALA A 321 -9.11 1.35 5.27
CA ALA A 321 -8.57 1.46 3.92
C ALA A 321 -7.14 2.01 3.95
N SER A 322 -6.21 1.25 3.37
CA SER A 322 -4.84 1.68 3.16
C SER A 322 -4.41 1.26 1.76
N ASP A 323 -4.29 2.22 0.86
CA ASP A 323 -3.35 2.13 -0.27
C ASP A 323 -3.03 3.55 -0.74
N THR A 324 -2.03 4.14 -0.10
CA THR A 324 -1.33 5.32 -0.59
C THR A 324 0.13 4.96 -0.74
N THR A 325 0.75 5.45 -1.81
CA THR A 325 2.14 5.25 -2.25
C THR A 325 2.41 3.96 -3.06
N ALA A 326 2.41 4.12 -4.38
CA ALA A 326 3.39 3.43 -5.22
C ALA A 326 4.50 4.43 -5.51
N SER A 327 5.41 4.57 -4.55
CA SER A 327 6.76 5.11 -4.77
C SER A 327 7.68 4.13 -4.05
N SER A 328 8.42 3.35 -4.85
CA SER A 328 9.42 2.35 -4.43
C SER A 328 9.05 1.48 -3.21
N SER A 329 8.11 0.54 -3.37
CA SER A 329 7.81 -0.51 -2.38
C SER A 329 8.89 -1.60 -2.26
N ASP A 330 10.05 -1.37 -2.86
CA ASP A 330 11.18 -2.30 -3.01
C ASP A 330 12.06 -2.37 -1.74
N CYS A 331 11.43 -2.32 -0.57
CA CYS A 331 12.13 -2.37 0.71
C CYS A 331 11.67 -3.57 1.54
N VAL A 332 12.61 -4.14 2.27
CA VAL A 332 12.45 -5.24 3.21
C VAL A 332 12.69 -4.66 4.60
N LEU A 333 11.79 -4.97 5.53
CA LEU A 333 11.87 -4.54 6.92
C LEU A 333 12.61 -5.59 7.75
N CYS A 334 13.68 -5.20 8.43
CA CYS A 334 14.46 -6.08 9.31
C CYS A 334 14.22 -5.68 10.76
N CYS A 335 13.76 -6.59 11.62
CA CYS A 335 13.56 -6.32 13.03
C CYS A 335 14.45 -7.22 13.90
N ARG A 336 15.06 -6.62 14.93
CA ARG A 336 15.81 -7.35 15.97
C ARG A 336 15.29 -6.99 17.36
N ALA A 337 14.96 -8.00 18.16
CA ALA A 337 14.60 -7.87 19.56
C ALA A 337 15.88 -7.81 20.41
N GLY A 338 15.98 -6.82 21.29
CA GLY A 338 17.08 -6.74 22.25
C GLY A 338 17.15 -5.36 22.91
N PRO A 339 17.66 -5.27 24.15
CA PRO A 339 17.73 -4.01 24.88
C PRO A 339 18.60 -2.99 24.13
N ALA A 340 18.21 -1.72 24.22
CA ALA A 340 18.98 -0.61 23.67
C ALA A 340 20.42 -0.65 24.22
N PRO A 341 21.46 -0.44 23.39
CA PRO A 341 22.83 -0.41 23.88
C PRO A 341 22.96 0.75 24.87
N THR A 342 23.32 0.43 26.11
CA THR A 342 23.75 1.43 27.08
C THR A 342 25.03 2.07 26.56
N ARG A 343 25.05 3.40 26.51
CA ARG A 343 26.26 4.19 26.20
C ARG A 343 27.35 3.87 27.22
N ARG A 344 28.20 2.89 26.95
CA ARG A 344 29.55 2.81 27.54
C ARG A 344 30.58 2.48 26.47
N SER A 345 31.28 3.55 26.13
CA SER A 345 32.62 3.65 25.56
C SER A 345 33.47 2.38 25.71
N THR A 346 33.91 1.84 24.58
CA THR A 346 35.32 1.53 24.33
C THR A 346 35.68 2.01 22.94
N ARG A 347 36.64 2.94 22.88
CA ARG A 347 37.26 3.42 21.65
C ARG A 347 38.02 2.26 21.01
N THR A 348 37.61 1.84 19.81
CA THR A 348 38.49 1.11 18.90
C THR A 348 38.71 1.96 17.66
N ARG A 349 39.98 2.31 17.46
CA ARG A 349 40.50 3.27 16.51
C ARG A 349 40.42 2.69 15.09
N TRP A 350 39.48 3.14 14.27
CA TRP A 350 39.50 2.84 12.84
C TRP A 350 40.46 3.80 12.13
N THR A 351 41.61 3.28 11.72
CA THR A 351 42.56 3.97 10.85
C THR A 351 41.95 4.11 9.45
N ARG A 352 41.75 5.36 9.01
CA ARG A 352 41.45 5.70 7.61
C ARG A 352 42.56 5.16 6.71
N ARG A 353 42.24 4.21 5.83
CA ARG A 353 43.05 3.93 4.64
C ARG A 353 42.41 4.69 3.48
N THR A 354 43.03 5.81 3.12
CA THR A 354 42.77 6.55 1.88
C THR A 354 43.23 5.70 0.70
N GLY A 355 42.29 5.21 -0.11
CA GLY A 355 42.57 4.48 -1.34
C GLY A 355 41.94 5.19 -2.54
N ARG A 356 42.79 5.67 -3.44
CA ARG A 356 42.44 6.23 -4.76
C ARG A 356 41.56 5.27 -5.57
N TRP A 357 40.62 5.85 -6.31
CA TRP A 357 39.90 5.20 -7.41
C TRP A 357 40.88 4.77 -8.52
N PRO A 358 40.84 3.52 -9.02
CA PRO A 358 41.46 3.18 -10.30
C PRO A 358 40.47 3.46 -11.43
N SER A 359 40.86 4.42 -12.27
CA SER A 359 40.34 4.62 -13.61
C SER A 359 40.69 3.43 -14.51
N GLY A 360 39.69 2.87 -15.20
CA GLY A 360 39.89 2.14 -16.45
C GLY A 360 39.45 0.68 -16.46
N CYS A 361 38.26 0.43 -17.02
CA CYS A 361 38.00 -0.78 -17.80
C CYS A 361 37.29 -0.34 -19.09
N ARG A 362 38.00 -0.44 -20.21
CA ARG A 362 37.46 -0.29 -21.56
C ARG A 362 36.74 -1.60 -21.91
N CYS A 363 35.45 -1.54 -22.21
CA CYS A 363 34.74 -2.68 -22.80
C CYS A 363 35.12 -2.80 -24.28
N ALA A 364 35.60 -3.97 -24.67
CA ALA A 364 35.88 -4.33 -26.06
C ALA A 364 34.55 -4.49 -26.83
N VAL A 365 34.48 -3.84 -27.99
CA VAL A 365 33.39 -3.94 -28.97
C VAL A 365 33.68 -5.14 -29.89
N PRO A 366 32.78 -6.12 -30.06
CA PRO A 366 32.96 -7.15 -31.08
C PRO A 366 32.68 -6.57 -32.48
N PRO A 367 33.41 -7.01 -33.53
CA PRO A 367 33.33 -6.40 -34.84
C PRO A 367 32.00 -6.69 -35.55
N THR A 368 31.44 -5.64 -36.12
CA THR A 368 30.32 -5.64 -37.07
C THR A 368 30.72 -6.37 -38.36
N ALA A 369 30.00 -7.43 -38.71
CA ALA A 369 30.05 -8.01 -40.04
C ALA A 369 29.06 -7.26 -40.95
N SER A 370 29.59 -6.51 -41.92
CA SER A 370 28.84 -5.91 -43.01
C SER A 370 29.36 -6.40 -44.36
N GLY A 371 28.44 -6.93 -45.16
CA GLY A 371 28.49 -6.91 -46.63
C GLY A 371 28.89 -8.21 -47.29
N GLN A 372 27.98 -8.81 -48.08
CA GLN A 372 27.90 -8.48 -49.51
C GLN A 372 26.70 -9.17 -50.19
N THR A 373 26.18 -8.42 -51.15
CA THR A 373 25.18 -8.71 -52.18
C THR A 373 25.60 -9.82 -53.16
N SER A 374 24.64 -10.62 -53.63
CA SER A 374 24.59 -11.06 -55.03
C SER A 374 23.20 -11.60 -55.43
N SER A 375 22.63 -10.95 -56.45
CA SER A 375 21.70 -11.42 -57.50
C SER A 375 21.20 -12.88 -57.49
N GLY A 376 19.89 -13.01 -57.73
CA GLY A 376 19.19 -14.23 -58.15
C GLY A 376 17.68 -14.02 -58.10
#